data_AF-A0A521KFV1-F1
#
_entry.id   AF-A0A521KFV1-F1
#
_cell.length_a   1.000
_cell.length_b   1.000
_cell.length_c   1.000
_cell.angle_alpha   90.00
_cell.angle_beta   90.00
_cell.angle_gamma   90.00
#
_symmetry.space_group_name_H-M   'P 1'
#
loop_
_entity.id
_entity.type
_entity.pdbx_description
1 polymer ?
#
loop_
_entity_poly.entity_id
_entity_poly.type
_entity_poly.pdbx_seq_one_letter_code
_entity_poly.pdbx_strand_id
1 'polypeptide(L)'
;GVVLPFDDALARFEERGIDLVELDDVLGQLAEADAELARIVDMLHFGGMTMVEIATALGVSVRTVERGWRTAKAFLQARLSEPELDP
;
A
#
# COMPACT_ATOMS: atom_id res chain seq x y z
N GLY A 1 -8.39 -12.42 -18.55
CA GLY A 1 -7.88 -12.31 -17.17
C GLY A 1 -6.64 -13.15 -17.09
N VAL A 2 -5.51 -12.56 -16.72
CA VAL A 2 -4.30 -13.32 -16.44
C VAL A 2 -4.47 -13.85 -15.02
N VAL A 3 -4.64 -15.16 -14.86
CA VAL A 3 -4.48 -15.82 -13.56
C VAL A 3 -2.99 -16.12 -13.47
N LEU A 4 -2.26 -15.33 -12.69
CA LEU A 4 -0.91 -15.70 -12.32
C LEU A 4 -1.03 -16.82 -11.28
N PRO A 5 -0.42 -17.99 -11.51
CA PRO A 5 -0.19 -18.95 -10.44
C PRO A 5 0.46 -18.23 -9.26
N PHE A 6 0.03 -18.54 -8.04
CA PHE A 6 0.56 -17.90 -6.82
C PHE A 6 2.09 -17.97 -6.76
N ASP A 7 2.67 -19.06 -7.27
CA ASP A 7 4.13 -19.26 -7.35
C ASP A 7 4.83 -18.23 -8.26
N ASP A 8 4.21 -17.84 -9.38
CA ASP A 8 4.79 -16.85 -10.32
C ASP A 8 4.67 -15.41 -9.78
N ALA A 9 3.64 -15.14 -8.97
CA ALA A 9 3.50 -13.87 -8.27
C ALA A 9 4.55 -13.77 -7.15
N LEU A 10 4.72 -14.83 -6.36
CA LEU A 10 5.69 -14.89 -5.25
C LEU A 10 7.14 -14.72 -5.76
N ALA A 11 7.52 -15.43 -6.83
CA ALA A 11 8.85 -15.29 -7.43
C ALA A 11 9.15 -13.85 -7.92
N ARG A 12 8.12 -13.12 -8.39
CA ARG A 12 8.24 -11.71 -8.78
C ARG A 12 8.41 -10.76 -7.59
N PHE A 13 7.87 -11.10 -6.43
CA PHE A 13 8.08 -10.33 -5.19
C PHE A 13 9.46 -10.60 -4.62
N GLU A 14 9.90 -11.87 -4.61
CA GLU A 14 11.25 -12.28 -4.20
C GLU A 14 12.34 -11.63 -5.07
N GLU A 15 12.17 -11.58 -6.41
CA GLU A 15 13.12 -10.91 -7.32
C GLU A 15 13.25 -9.40 -7.06
N ARG A 16 12.26 -8.77 -6.43
CA ARG A 16 12.29 -7.34 -6.10
C ARG A 16 12.79 -7.07 -4.68
N GLY A 17 13.07 -8.12 -3.90
CA GLY A 17 13.57 -8.02 -2.53
C GLY A 17 12.59 -7.33 -1.58
N ILE A 18 11.29 -7.33 -1.91
CA ILE A 18 10.25 -6.79 -1.02
C ILE A 18 9.84 -7.94 -0.11
N ASP A 19 10.23 -7.87 1.16
CA ASP A 19 9.73 -8.80 2.16
C ASP A 19 8.23 -8.51 2.36
N LEU A 20 7.39 -9.49 2.02
CA LEU A 20 5.94 -9.37 2.13
C LEU A 20 5.48 -9.25 3.59
N VAL A 21 6.25 -9.81 4.53
CA VAL A 21 5.99 -9.69 5.97
C VAL A 21 6.28 -8.26 6.42
N GLU A 22 7.42 -7.71 6.03
CA GLU A 22 7.79 -6.32 6.32
C GLU A 22 6.77 -5.33 5.72
N LEU A 23 6.30 -5.60 4.50
CA LEU A 23 5.24 -4.79 3.88
C LEU A 23 3.93 -4.84 4.66
N ASP A 24 3.49 -6.02 5.12
CA ASP A 24 2.27 -6.18 5.91
C ASP A 24 2.37 -5.44 7.24
N ASP A 25 3.50 -5.57 7.94
CA ASP A 25 3.77 -4.88 9.20
C ASP A 25 3.75 -3.36 9.03
N VAL A 26 4.40 -2.83 7.99
CA VAL A 26 4.42 -1.39 7.71
C VAL A 26 3.04 -0.87 7.32
N LEU A 27 2.23 -1.66 6.61
CA LEU A 27 0.82 -1.31 6.33
C LEU A 27 -0.02 -1.29 7.61
N GLY A 28 0.21 -2.23 8.53
CA GLY A 28 -0.38 -2.24 9.87
C GLY A 28 -0.04 -0.96 10.64
N GLN A 29 1.23 -0.56 10.67
CA GLN A 29 1.67 0.69 11.29
C GLN A 29 1.03 1.93 10.65
N LEU A 30 0.82 1.93 9.32
CA LEU A 30 0.11 3.01 8.65
C LEU A 30 -1.35 3.09 9.12
N ALA A 31 -2.02 1.95 9.27
CA ALA A 31 -3.40 1.89 9.73
C ALA A 31 -3.56 2.37 11.17
N GLU A 32 -2.58 2.09 12.04
CA GLU A 32 -2.54 2.61 13.41
C GLU A 32 -2.29 4.12 13.45
N ALA A 33 -1.40 4.63 12.59
CA ALA A 33 -1.08 6.05 12.53
C ALA A 33 -2.18 6.89 11.88
N ASP A 34 -2.75 6.42 10.76
CA ASP A 34 -3.82 7.08 10.02
C ASP A 34 -4.63 6.05 9.21
N ALA A 35 -5.77 5.67 9.78
CA ALA A 35 -6.68 4.69 9.18
C ALA A 35 -7.31 5.16 7.85
N GLU A 36 -7.40 6.47 7.58
CA GLU A 36 -7.90 6.95 6.28
C GLU A 36 -6.84 6.76 5.18
N LEU A 37 -5.57 7.01 5.50
CA LEU A 37 -4.46 6.76 4.57
C LEU A 37 -4.34 5.28 4.23
N ALA A 38 -4.40 4.40 5.24
CA ALA A 38 -4.38 2.96 5.02
C ALA A 38 -5.54 2.51 4.12
N ARG A 39 -6.76 3.03 4.36
CA ARG A 39 -7.92 2.71 3.51
C ARG A 39 -7.72 3.15 2.05
N ILE A 40 -7.08 4.29 1.81
CA ILE A 40 -6.73 4.73 0.45
C ILE A 40 -5.76 3.73 -0.20
N VAL A 41 -4.74 3.27 0.53
CA VAL A 41 -3.80 2.25 0.03
C VAL A 41 -4.53 0.95 -0.31
N ASP A 42 -5.40 0.48 0.58
CA ASP A 42 -6.14 -0.76 0.37
C ASP A 42 -7.03 -0.72 -0.86
N MET A 43 -7.79 0.37 -1.03
CA MET A 43 -8.68 0.51 -2.19
C MET A 43 -7.89 0.59 -3.51
N LEU A 44 -6.73 1.24 -3.52
CA LEU A 44 -5.86 1.34 -4.70
C LEU A 44 -5.20 0.00 -5.05
N HIS A 45 -4.61 -0.67 -4.06
CA HIS A 45 -3.76 -1.83 -4.29
C HIS A 45 -4.54 -3.14 -4.26
N PHE A 46 -5.40 -3.34 -3.28
CA PHE A 46 -6.17 -4.58 -3.12
C PHE A 46 -7.56 -4.48 -3.75
N GLY A 47 -8.18 -3.29 -3.71
CA GLY A 47 -9.47 -3.05 -4.35
C GLY A 47 -9.39 -2.82 -5.86
N GLY A 48 -8.19 -2.55 -6.40
CA GLY A 48 -7.99 -2.22 -7.82
C GLY A 48 -8.73 -0.96 -8.28
N MET A 49 -9.14 -0.09 -7.34
CA MET A 49 -9.95 1.09 -7.60
C MET A 49 -9.08 2.24 -8.13
N THR A 50 -9.69 3.12 -8.91
CA THR A 50 -9.10 4.38 -9.34
C THR A 50 -9.26 5.47 -8.28
N MET A 51 -8.45 6.53 -8.36
CA MET A 51 -8.55 7.69 -7.47
C MET A 51 -9.95 8.35 -7.49
N VAL A 52 -10.63 8.31 -8.64
CA VAL A 52 -11.99 8.87 -8.80
C VAL A 52 -13.03 8.01 -8.10
N GLU A 53 -12.93 6.69 -8.24
CA GLU A 53 -13.83 5.74 -7.55
C GLU A 53 -13.64 5.82 -6.03
N ILE A 54 -12.39 5.96 -5.57
CA ILE A 54 -12.08 6.16 -4.15
C ILE A 54 -12.64 7.48 -3.63
N ALA A 55 -12.44 8.57 -4.36
CA ALA A 55 -12.98 9.87 -3.99
C ALA A 55 -14.51 9.82 -3.84
N THR A 56 -15.17 9.10 -4.75
CA THR A 56 -16.61 8.85 -4.71
C THR A 56 -17.00 8.01 -3.50
N ALA A 57 -16.28 6.91 -3.24
CA ALA A 57 -16.56 6.00 -2.12
C ALA A 57 -16.38 6.66 -0.75
N LEU A 58 -15.39 7.57 -0.63
CA LEU A 58 -15.10 8.30 0.61
C LEU A 58 -15.89 9.61 0.73
N GLY A 59 -16.60 10.06 -0.32
CA GLY A 59 -17.30 11.34 -0.30
C GLY A 59 -16.37 12.57 -0.24
N VAL A 60 -15.16 12.46 -0.78
CA VAL A 60 -14.14 13.52 -0.78
C VAL A 60 -13.74 13.93 -2.20
N SER A 61 -12.95 14.99 -2.33
CA SER A 61 -12.39 15.37 -3.63
C SER A 61 -11.27 14.42 -4.07
N VAL A 62 -11.12 14.19 -5.38
CA VAL A 62 -9.97 13.44 -5.95
C VAL A 62 -8.63 14.00 -5.46
N ARG A 63 -8.51 15.33 -5.35
CA ARG A 63 -7.32 16.00 -4.83
C ARG A 63 -7.02 15.63 -3.37
N THR A 64 -8.04 15.32 -2.56
CA THR A 64 -7.87 14.82 -1.20
C THR A 64 -7.26 13.42 -1.23
N VAL A 65 -7.80 12.54 -2.08
CA VAL A 65 -7.28 11.17 -2.25
C VAL A 65 -5.84 11.19 -2.76
N GLU A 66 -5.52 12.00 -3.77
CA GLU A 66 -4.16 12.13 -4.30
C GLU A 66 -3.15 12.62 -3.25
N ARG A 67 -3.58 13.51 -2.35
CA ARG A 67 -2.75 13.97 -1.23
C ARG A 67 -2.55 12.87 -0.20
N GLY A 68 -3.63 12.18 0.17
CA GLY A 68 -3.54 11.03 1.07
C GLY A 68 -2.60 9.96 0.51
N TRP A 69 -2.77 9.58 -0.75
CA TRP A 69 -1.89 8.63 -1.42
C TRP A 69 -0.42 9.05 -1.41
N ARG A 70 -0.11 10.32 -1.66
CA ARG A 70 1.27 10.83 -1.60
C ARG A 70 1.85 10.68 -0.19
N THR A 71 1.08 10.99 0.85
CA THR A 71 1.51 10.85 2.24
C THR A 71 1.72 9.38 2.61
N ALA A 72 0.75 8.52 2.28
CA ALA A 72 0.85 7.08 2.51
C ALA A 72 2.09 6.50 1.82
N LYS A 73 2.32 6.83 0.55
CA LYS A 73 3.49 6.37 -0.19
C LYS A 73 4.81 6.80 0.46
N ALA A 74 4.90 8.05 0.93
CA ALA A 74 6.09 8.54 1.62
C ALA A 74 6.31 7.80 2.96
N PHE A 75 5.25 7.50 3.71
CA PHE A 75 5.31 6.71 4.94
C PHE A 75 5.85 5.30 4.67
N LEU A 76 5.29 4.60 3.67
CA LEU A 76 5.71 3.25 3.30
C LEU A 76 7.18 3.24 2.85
N GLN A 77 7.58 4.20 2.02
CA GLN A 77 8.96 4.32 1.55
C GLN A 77 9.96 4.56 2.68
N ALA A 78 9.59 5.40 3.67
CA ALA A 78 10.47 5.69 4.79
C ALA A 78 10.75 4.44 5.64
N ARG A 79 9.74 3.59 5.86
CA ARG A 79 9.86 2.40 6.71
C ARG A 79 10.44 1.19 5.99
N LEU A 80 10.04 0.94 4.75
CA LEU A 80 10.58 -0.17 3.94
C LEU A 80 12.00 0.08 3.40
N SER A 81 12.57 1.26 3.68
CA SER A 81 13.98 1.55 3.37
C SER A 81 14.85 1.59 4.62
N GLU A 82 14.28 1.37 5.80
CA GLU A 82 15.06 1.17 7.02
C GLU A 82 15.58 -0.27 6.99
N PRO A 83 16.91 -0.49 6.98
CA PRO A 83 17.42 -1.83 7.20
C PRO A 83 17.00 -2.25 8.60
N GLU A 84 16.28 -3.37 8.69
CA GLU A 84 15.91 -4.01 9.94
C GLU A 84 17.17 -4.11 10.83
N LEU A 85 17.26 -3.24 11.83
CA LEU A 85 18.29 -3.31 12.86
C LEU A 85 17.89 -4.44 13.79
N ASP A 86 18.24 -5.66 13.41
CA ASP A 86 18.14 -6.83 14.27
C ASP A 86 19.06 -6.61 15.50
N PRO A 87 18.52 -6.55 16.74
CA PRO A 87 19.30 -6.27 17.95
C PRO A 87 20.15 -7.44 18.46
#